data_AF-A0A9R1WQ43-F1
#
_entry.id   AF-A0A9R1WQ43-F1
#
_cell.length_a   1.000
_cell.length_b   1.000
_cell.length_c   1.000
_cell.angle_alpha   90.00
_cell.angle_beta   90.00
_cell.angle_gamma   90.00
#
_symmetry.space_group_name_H-M   'P 1'
#
loop_
_entity.id
_entity.type
_entity.pdbx_description
1 polymer ?
#
loop_
_entity_poly.entity_id
_entity_poly.type
_entity_poly.pdbx_seq_one_letter_code
_entity_poly.pdbx_strand_id
1 'polypeptide(L)'
;MKDQITPLKDSDGNNMLHLVGKYAPKNRLQDVTGVAFQMQRELLWFKEVERMIPPSYRERKNTAGLTPRELFTKNHKDLVSKGEDWMKGTANQSMVVAALIATIVFGVAFAIPGGYDQNTGYPMFMKKEIFIAFVISDAISLIFSAASSSCSYPF
;
A
#
# COMPACT_ATOMS: atom_id res chain seq x y z
N MET A 1 12.48 -4.48 34.88
CA MET A 1 13.56 -4.73 33.89
C MET A 1 13.56 -3.69 32.76
N LYS A 2 12.39 -3.28 32.22
CA LYS A 2 12.28 -2.19 31.22
C LYS A 2 12.83 -0.83 31.72
N ASP A 3 12.76 -0.60 33.03
CA ASP A 3 13.18 0.65 33.68
C ASP A 3 14.70 0.81 33.78
N GLN A 4 15.46 -0.27 33.59
CA GLN A 4 16.93 -0.24 33.62
C GLN A 4 17.56 -0.02 32.23
N ILE A 5 16.84 -0.35 31.15
CA ILE A 5 17.37 -0.30 29.77
C ILE A 5 16.99 1.02 29.07
N THR A 6 15.81 1.57 29.37
CA THR A 6 15.30 2.83 28.81
C THR A 6 16.11 4.10 29.14
N PRO A 7 16.84 4.21 30.28
CA PRO A 7 17.67 5.37 30.55
C PRO A 7 18.99 5.38 29.76
N LEU A 8 19.39 4.24 29.19
CA LEU A 8 20.66 4.10 28.48
C LEU A 8 20.69 4.98 27.24
N LYS A 9 21.83 5.63 27.03
CA LYS A 9 22.13 6.47 25.87
C LYS A 9 23.46 6.06 25.28
N ASP A 10 23.59 6.20 23.96
CA ASP A 10 24.90 6.17 23.31
C ASP A 10 25.67 7.50 23.52
N SER A 11 26.87 7.59 22.96
CA SER A 11 27.71 8.80 22.96
C SER A 11 27.05 10.02 22.32
N ASP A 12 26.09 9.81 21.42
CA ASP A 12 25.34 10.83 20.70
C ASP A 12 24.03 11.19 21.44
N GLY A 13 23.83 10.67 22.65
CA GLY A 13 22.60 10.90 23.41
C GLY A 13 21.36 10.20 22.84
N ASN A 14 21.53 9.28 21.89
CA ASN A 14 20.44 8.48 21.31
C ASN A 14 20.00 7.42 22.33
N ASN A 15 18.71 7.40 22.63
CA ASN A 15 18.09 6.26 23.30
C ASN A 15 17.80 5.12 22.30
N MET A 16 17.36 3.97 22.80
CA MET A 16 17.04 2.81 21.97
C MET A 16 16.08 3.12 20.79
N LEU A 17 15.10 4.00 20.98
CA LEU A 17 14.17 4.38 19.92
C LEU A 17 14.84 5.22 18.81
N HIS A 18 15.79 6.09 19.15
CA HIS A 18 16.60 6.79 18.16
C HIS A 18 17.45 5.83 17.33
N LEU A 19 18.04 4.81 17.99
CA LEU A 19 18.88 3.83 17.29
C LEU A 19 18.06 3.06 16.26
N VAL A 20 16.85 2.65 16.63
CA VAL A 20 15.91 2.01 15.70
C VAL A 20 15.59 2.90 14.50
N GLY A 21 15.42 4.21 14.70
CA GLY A 21 15.25 5.16 13.60
C GLY A 21 16.53 5.56 12.85
N LYS A 22 17.71 5.23 13.38
CA LYS A 22 19.02 5.52 12.78
C LYS A 22 19.47 4.41 11.83
N TYR A 23 19.26 3.16 12.21
CA TYR A 23 19.71 2.00 11.45
C TYR A 23 18.64 1.51 10.48
N ALA A 24 18.42 2.28 9.41
CA ALA A 24 17.80 1.73 8.20
C ALA A 24 18.86 0.85 7.49
N PRO A 25 18.68 -0.47 7.35
CA PRO A 25 19.57 -1.29 6.55
C PRO A 25 19.74 -0.68 5.14
N LYS A 26 20.98 -0.28 4.83
CA LYS A 26 21.32 0.20 3.49
C LYS A 26 21.08 -0.94 2.49
N ASN A 27 20.22 -0.63 1.53
CA ASN A 27 19.69 -1.51 0.51
C ASN A 27 20.81 -2.33 -0.18
N ARG A 28 20.95 -3.62 0.14
CA ARG A 28 21.89 -4.51 -0.57
C ARG A 28 21.29 -5.07 -1.86
N LEU A 29 19.98 -4.91 -2.08
CA LEU A 29 19.26 -5.39 -3.26
C LEU A 29 18.27 -4.29 -3.68
N GLN A 30 18.58 -3.57 -4.77
CA GLN A 30 17.76 -2.47 -5.29
C GLN A 30 16.51 -2.99 -6.02
N ASP A 31 15.68 -3.80 -5.37
CA ASP A 31 14.37 -4.11 -5.91
C ASP A 31 13.36 -3.08 -5.37
N VAL A 32 12.73 -2.34 -6.29
CA VAL A 32 11.83 -1.22 -5.98
C VAL A 32 10.60 -1.70 -5.23
N THR A 33 10.15 -2.94 -5.50
CA THR A 33 9.09 -3.61 -4.73
C THR A 33 9.47 -3.76 -3.26
N GLY A 34 10.75 -4.05 -3.00
CA GLY A 34 11.29 -4.22 -1.65
C GLY A 34 11.34 -2.94 -0.84
N VAL A 35 11.43 -1.76 -1.49
CA VAL A 35 11.56 -0.47 -0.80
C VAL A 35 10.30 -0.10 -0.01
N ALA A 36 9.11 -0.29 -0.60
CA ALA A 36 7.85 -0.02 0.08
C ALA A 36 7.64 -0.97 1.28
N PHE A 37 7.89 -2.27 1.09
CA PHE A 37 7.81 -3.27 2.17
C PHE A 37 8.87 -3.07 3.25
N GLN A 38 10.07 -2.62 2.88
CA GLN A 38 11.12 -2.25 3.82
C GLN A 38 10.66 -1.10 4.70
N MET A 39 10.12 -0.04 4.10
CA MET A 39 9.61 1.12 4.85
C MET A 39 8.47 0.71 5.80
N GLN A 40 7.52 -0.11 5.33
CA GLN A 40 6.42 -0.59 6.17
C GLN A 40 6.95 -1.39 7.37
N ARG A 41 7.92 -2.28 7.15
CA ARG A 41 8.54 -3.08 8.21
C ARG A 41 9.30 -2.21 9.21
N GLU A 42 10.09 -1.26 8.73
CA GLU A 42 10.84 -0.34 9.59
C GLU A 42 9.91 0.53 10.44
N LEU A 43 8.78 0.97 9.88
CA LEU A 43 7.75 1.69 10.62
C LEU A 43 7.07 0.81 11.69
N LEU A 44 6.75 -0.45 11.36
CA LEU A 44 6.17 -1.39 12.32
C LEU A 44 7.13 -1.68 13.47
N TRP A 45 8.41 -1.92 13.15
CA TRP A 45 9.44 -2.14 14.15
C TRP A 45 9.66 -0.91 15.04
N PHE A 46 9.66 0.29 14.45
CA PHE A 46 9.73 1.55 15.18
C PHE A 46 8.57 1.70 16.17
N LYS A 47 7.32 1.45 15.72
CA LYS A 47 6.12 1.49 16.57
C LYS A 47 6.17 0.46 17.70
N GLU A 48 6.68 -0.73 17.42
CA GLU A 48 6.79 -1.78 18.43
C GLU A 48 7.77 -1.39 19.54
N VAL A 49 8.93 -0.87 19.18
CA VAL A 49 9.90 -0.36 20.16
C VAL A 49 9.35 0.89 20.87
N GLU A 50 8.65 1.77 20.16
CA GLU A 50 7.99 2.94 20.74
C GLU A 50 7.01 2.54 21.85
N ARG A 51 6.23 1.48 21.65
CA ARG A 51 5.30 0.93 22.66
C ARG A 51 6.01 0.41 23.91
N MET A 52 7.23 -0.12 23.75
CA MET A 52 8.03 -0.62 24.87
C MET A 52 8.72 0.49 25.68
N ILE A 53 8.86 1.69 25.10
CA ILE A 53 9.53 2.85 25.71
C ILE A 53 8.49 3.75 26.43
N PRO A 54 8.75 4.21 27.68
CA PRO A 54 7.87 5.14 28.37
C PRO A 54 7.72 6.49 27.62
N PRO A 55 6.56 7.17 27.73
CA PRO A 55 6.28 8.40 26.98
C PRO A 55 7.35 9.49 27.12
N SER A 56 7.90 9.67 28.33
CA SER A 56 8.94 10.67 28.62
C SER A 56 10.23 10.50 27.79
N TYR A 57 10.51 9.28 27.32
CA TYR A 57 11.69 8.98 26.50
C TYR A 57 11.40 9.04 24.99
N ARG A 58 10.12 9.03 24.58
CA ARG A 58 9.72 9.13 23.17
C ARG A 58 9.94 10.54 22.61
N GLU A 59 9.85 11.55 23.45
CA GLU A 59 10.02 12.97 23.07
C GLU A 59 11.40 13.53 23.44
N ARG A 60 12.24 12.73 24.09
CA ARG A 60 13.59 13.15 24.46
C ARG A 60 14.40 13.40 23.21
N LYS A 61 15.10 14.53 23.15
CA LYS A 61 15.99 14.88 22.05
C LYS A 61 17.39 14.29 22.24
N ASN A 62 18.05 13.90 21.15
CA ASN A 62 19.46 13.54 21.13
C ASN A 62 20.37 14.80 21.13
N THR A 63 21.69 14.61 21.05
CA THR A 63 22.65 15.74 21.01
C THR A 63 22.47 16.65 19.79
N ALA A 64 21.91 16.13 18.69
CA ALA A 64 21.55 16.90 17.51
C ALA A 64 20.20 17.65 17.65
N GLY A 65 19.55 17.57 18.81
CA GLY A 65 18.27 18.25 19.07
C GLY A 65 17.06 17.58 18.40
N LEU A 66 17.21 16.37 17.87
CA LEU A 66 16.15 15.63 17.19
C LEU A 66 15.50 14.63 18.14
N THR A 67 14.18 14.49 18.04
CA THR A 67 13.43 13.39 18.64
C THR A 67 13.64 12.09 17.85
N PRO A 68 13.34 10.91 18.42
CA PRO A 68 13.41 9.64 17.70
C PRO A 68 12.57 9.63 16.41
N ARG A 69 11.39 10.26 16.46
CA ARG A 69 10.43 10.32 15.35
C ARG A 69 10.92 11.24 14.24
N GLU A 70 11.48 12.40 14.58
CA GLU A 70 12.11 13.29 13.61
C GLU A 70 13.33 12.63 12.96
N LEU A 71 14.16 11.93 13.74
CA LEU A 71 15.32 11.20 13.23
C LEU A 71 14.90 10.08 12.27
N PHE A 72 13.87 9.30 12.63
CA PHE A 72 13.29 8.26 11.78
C PHE A 72 12.84 8.86 10.44
N THR A 73 11.98 9.89 10.47
CA THR A 73 11.46 10.52 9.24
C THR A 73 12.60 11.08 8.37
N LYS A 74 13.62 11.69 8.97
CA LYS A 74 14.77 12.23 8.25
C LYS A 74 15.56 11.14 7.52
N ASN A 75 15.87 10.03 8.18
CA ASN A 75 16.67 8.96 7.61
C ASN A 75 15.91 8.13 6.56
N HIS A 76 14.59 8.04 6.71
CA HIS A 76 13.74 7.22 5.83
C HIS A 76 13.07 8.01 4.71
N LYS A 77 13.32 9.32 4.59
CA LYS A 77 12.71 10.20 3.58
C LYS A 77 12.88 9.69 2.14
N ASP A 78 14.08 9.22 1.80
CA ASP A 78 14.37 8.68 0.46
C ASP A 78 13.62 7.36 0.19
N LEU A 79 13.53 6.48 1.21
CA LEU A 79 12.77 5.23 1.12
C LEU A 79 11.27 5.49 0.93
N VAL A 80 10.71 6.47 1.64
CA VAL A 80 9.32 6.90 1.49
C VAL A 80 9.09 7.44 0.07
N SER A 81 9.94 8.36 -0.41
CA SER A 81 9.80 8.93 -1.75
C SER A 81 9.83 7.85 -2.83
N LYS A 82 10.79 6.92 -2.77
CA LYS A 82 10.90 5.82 -3.73
C LYS A 82 9.73 4.84 -3.65
N GLY A 83 9.25 4.56 -2.43
CA GLY A 83 8.05 3.75 -2.22
C GLY A 83 6.80 4.41 -2.81
N GLU A 84 6.63 5.72 -2.62
CA GLU A 84 5.54 6.50 -3.21
C GLU A 84 5.58 6.49 -4.74
N ASP A 85 6.75 6.71 -5.34
CA ASP A 85 6.91 6.69 -6.80
C ASP A 85 6.57 5.32 -7.38
N TRP A 86 6.99 4.24 -6.71
CA TRP A 86 6.65 2.87 -7.11
C TRP A 86 5.16 2.56 -7.01
N MET A 87 4.52 2.96 -5.91
CA MET A 87 3.08 2.78 -5.73
C MET A 87 2.31 3.54 -6.81
N LYS A 88 2.70 4.79 -7.11
CA LYS A 88 2.10 5.59 -8.20
C LYS A 88 2.29 4.93 -9.56
N GLY A 89 3.48 4.42 -9.86
CA GLY A 89 3.75 3.72 -11.12
C GLY A 89 2.86 2.48 -11.29
N THR A 90 2.76 1.67 -10.25
CA THR A 90 1.94 0.44 -10.22
C THR A 90 0.45 0.77 -10.33
N ALA A 91 -0.02 1.79 -9.62
CA ALA A 91 -1.37 2.30 -9.70
C ALA A 91 -1.73 2.73 -11.12
N ASN A 92 -0.87 3.50 -11.78
CA ASN A 92 -1.10 3.99 -13.13
C ASN A 92 -1.20 2.84 -14.14
N GLN A 93 -0.35 1.81 -14.02
CA GLN A 93 -0.46 0.60 -14.83
C GLN A 93 -1.77 -0.14 -14.59
N SER A 94 -2.19 -0.30 -13.33
CA SER A 94 -3.48 -0.94 -13.02
C SER A 94 -4.68 -0.14 -13.52
N MET A 95 -4.61 1.19 -13.52
CA MET A 95 -5.69 2.06 -14.00
C MET A 95 -5.90 1.90 -15.51
N VAL A 96 -4.81 1.79 -16.27
CA VAL A 96 -4.89 1.52 -17.73
C VAL A 96 -5.54 0.17 -17.99
N VAL A 97 -5.13 -0.88 -17.27
CA VAL A 97 -5.74 -2.21 -17.39
C VAL A 97 -7.23 -2.17 -16.99
N ALA A 98 -7.56 -1.47 -15.91
CA ALA A 98 -8.94 -1.32 -15.44
C ALA A 98 -9.84 -0.59 -16.44
N ALA A 99 -9.33 0.51 -17.03
CA ALA A 99 -10.04 1.26 -18.07
C ALA A 99 -10.27 0.42 -19.33
N LEU A 100 -9.29 -0.41 -19.71
CA LEU A 100 -9.43 -1.34 -20.82
C LEU A 100 -10.54 -2.38 -20.56
N ILE A 101 -10.55 -3.00 -19.37
CA ILE A 101 -11.60 -3.95 -18.96
C ILE A 101 -12.97 -3.25 -18.97
N ALA A 102 -13.09 -2.08 -18.35
CA ALA A 102 -14.34 -1.33 -18.30
C ALA A 102 -14.88 -1.00 -19.71
N THR A 103 -13.99 -0.66 -20.66
CA THR A 103 -14.37 -0.39 -22.05
C THR A 103 -14.90 -1.65 -22.75
N ILE A 104 -14.25 -2.80 -22.54
CA ILE A 104 -14.70 -4.09 -23.10
C ILE A 104 -16.06 -4.46 -22.53
N VAL A 105 -16.24 -4.36 -21.21
CA VAL A 105 -17.52 -4.68 -20.56
C VAL A 105 -18.64 -3.75 -21.01
N PHE A 106 -18.38 -2.44 -21.09
CA PHE A 106 -19.33 -1.48 -21.62
C PHE A 106 -19.75 -1.85 -23.05
N GLY A 107 -18.79 -2.21 -23.92
CA GLY A 107 -19.08 -2.69 -25.27
C GLY A 107 -20.00 -3.92 -25.28
N VAL A 108 -19.74 -4.91 -24.45
CA VAL A 108 -20.56 -6.14 -24.36
C VAL A 108 -21.95 -5.87 -23.78
N ALA A 109 -22.07 -4.94 -22.84
CA ALA A 109 -23.36 -4.59 -22.24
C ALA A 109 -24.34 -3.99 -23.26
N PHE A 110 -23.84 -3.23 -24.25
CA PHE A 110 -24.68 -2.63 -25.30
C PHE A 110 -24.76 -3.49 -26.57
N ALA A 111 -23.74 -4.30 -26.85
CA ALA A 111 -23.70 -5.20 -28.00
C ALA A 111 -23.65 -6.66 -27.52
N ILE A 112 -24.69 -7.10 -26.81
CA ILE A 112 -24.75 -8.46 -26.30
C ILE A 112 -24.67 -9.44 -27.48
N PRO A 113 -23.70 -10.37 -27.50
CA PRO A 113 -23.62 -11.37 -28.56
C PRO A 113 -24.91 -12.20 -28.60
N GLY A 114 -25.59 -12.19 -29.75
CA GLY A 114 -26.93 -12.77 -29.93
C GLY A 114 -28.08 -11.76 -29.95
N GLY A 115 -27.83 -10.50 -29.56
CA GLY A 115 -28.82 -9.43 -29.58
C GLY A 115 -29.94 -9.59 -28.55
N TYR A 116 -30.95 -8.73 -28.69
CA TYR A 116 -32.15 -8.74 -27.88
C TYR A 116 -33.31 -9.34 -28.67
N ASP A 117 -34.14 -10.14 -28.00
CA ASP A 117 -35.40 -10.61 -28.55
C ASP A 117 -36.31 -9.41 -28.85
N GLN A 118 -36.75 -9.26 -30.10
CA GLN A 118 -37.56 -8.13 -30.57
C GLN A 118 -38.96 -8.10 -29.93
N ASN A 119 -39.44 -9.23 -29.40
CA ASN A 119 -40.76 -9.31 -28.78
C ASN A 119 -40.74 -9.01 -27.27
N THR A 120 -39.66 -9.36 -26.58
CA THR A 120 -39.59 -9.26 -25.11
C THR A 120 -38.54 -8.27 -24.61
N GLY A 121 -37.61 -7.84 -25.46
CA GLY A 121 -36.50 -6.96 -25.10
C GLY A 121 -35.41 -7.62 -24.25
N TYR A 122 -35.52 -8.92 -23.95
CA TYR A 122 -34.52 -9.64 -23.16
C TYR A 122 -33.35 -10.13 -24.04
N PRO A 123 -32.12 -10.23 -23.47
CA PRO A 123 -31.00 -10.85 -24.17
C PRO A 123 -31.35 -12.27 -24.62
N MET A 124 -31.08 -12.59 -25.89
CA MET A 124 -31.51 -13.85 -26.53
C MET A 124 -31.00 -15.11 -25.82
N PHE A 125 -29.93 -15.00 -25.02
CA PHE A 125 -29.31 -16.09 -24.26
C PHE A 125 -29.54 -16.06 -22.75
N MET A 126 -30.45 -15.21 -22.22
CA MET A 126 -30.74 -15.09 -20.78
C MET A 126 -30.98 -16.43 -20.04
N LYS A 127 -31.57 -17.42 -20.71
CA LYS A 127 -31.90 -18.72 -20.10
C LYS A 127 -30.76 -19.76 -20.16
N LYS A 128 -29.63 -19.45 -20.81
CA LYS A 128 -28.49 -20.37 -20.88
C LYS A 128 -27.61 -20.18 -19.66
N GLU A 129 -27.30 -21.26 -18.95
CA GLU A 129 -26.43 -21.21 -17.76
C GLU A 129 -25.05 -20.59 -18.06
N ILE A 130 -24.53 -20.82 -19.27
CA ILE A 130 -23.26 -20.25 -19.76
C ILE A 130 -23.32 -18.72 -19.81
N PHE A 131 -24.47 -18.13 -20.15
CA PHE A 131 -24.65 -16.67 -20.20
C PHE A 131 -24.70 -16.06 -18.80
N ILE A 132 -25.37 -16.72 -17.85
CA ILE A 132 -25.40 -16.29 -16.45
C ILE A 132 -24.01 -16.37 -15.83
N ALA A 133 -23.27 -17.46 -16.06
CA ALA A 133 -21.89 -17.61 -15.60
C ALA A 133 -20.96 -16.52 -16.17
N PHE A 134 -21.14 -16.16 -17.45
CA PHE A 134 -20.42 -15.06 -18.09
C PHE A 134 -20.69 -13.72 -17.39
N VAL A 135 -21.95 -13.35 -17.19
CA VAL A 135 -22.32 -12.07 -16.55
C VAL A 135 -21.82 -11.98 -15.10
N ILE A 136 -21.89 -13.08 -14.35
CA ILE A 136 -21.37 -13.13 -12.97
C ILE A 136 -19.84 -12.95 -12.97
N SER A 137 -19.12 -13.66 -13.85
CA SER A 137 -17.66 -13.52 -13.96
C SER A 137 -17.25 -12.10 -14.36
N ASP A 138 -18.02 -11.48 -15.25
CA ASP A 138 -17.77 -10.11 -15.72
C ASP A 138 -17.98 -9.08 -14.61
N ALA A 139 -19.06 -9.23 -13.83
CA ALA A 139 -19.31 -8.42 -12.64
C ALA A 139 -18.22 -8.58 -11.58
N ILE A 140 -17.76 -9.81 -11.31
CA ILE A 140 -16.65 -10.06 -10.38
C ILE A 140 -15.37 -9.39 -10.91
N SER A 141 -15.04 -9.58 -12.19
CA SER A 141 -13.87 -8.95 -12.83
C SER A 141 -13.89 -7.43 -12.69
N LEU A 142 -15.04 -6.79 -12.91
CA LEU A 142 -15.22 -5.36 -12.72
C LEU A 142 -15.02 -4.91 -11.27
N ILE A 143 -15.58 -5.63 -10.30
CA ILE A 143 -15.43 -5.30 -8.87
C ILE A 143 -13.96 -5.38 -8.45
N PHE A 144 -13.25 -6.44 -8.85
CA PHE A 144 -11.82 -6.59 -8.55
C PHE A 144 -10.96 -5.54 -9.27
N SER A 145 -11.30 -5.22 -10.52
CA SER A 145 -10.65 -4.16 -11.30
C SER A 145 -10.80 -2.78 -10.63
N ALA A 146 -12.02 -2.44 -10.19
CA ALA A 146 -12.32 -1.22 -9.46
C ALA A 146 -11.64 -1.18 -8.08
N ALA A 147 -11.61 -2.30 -7.36
CA ALA A 147 -10.92 -2.39 -6.08
C ALA A 147 -9.40 -2.19 -6.21
N SER A 148 -8.78 -2.76 -7.25
CA SER A 148 -7.35 -2.57 -7.55
C SER A 148 -7.00 -1.10 -7.81
N SER A 149 -7.88 -0.37 -8.49
CA SER A 149 -7.70 1.05 -8.80
C SER A 149 -8.03 1.95 -7.61
N SER A 150 -8.99 1.56 -6.76
CA SER A 150 -9.38 2.31 -5.55
C SER A 150 -8.36 2.20 -4.41
N CYS A 151 -7.71 1.04 -4.25
CA CYS A 151 -6.69 0.82 -3.22
C CYS A 151 -5.35 1.53 -3.53
N SER A 152 -5.25 2.19 -4.69
CA SER A 152 -4.08 2.94 -5.13
C SER A 152 -4.02 4.40 -4.62
N TYR A 153 -5.04 4.87 -3.90
CA TYR A 153 -5.00 6.16 -3.19
C TYR A 153 -4.75 5.91 -1.70
N PRO A 154 -3.54 6.14 -1.17
CA PRO A 154 -3.40 6.53 0.21
C PRO A 154 -3.66 8.05 0.29
N PHE A 155 -4.49 8.44 1.27
CA PHE A 155 -4.92 9.79 1.68
C PHE A 155 -6.27 10.26 1.12
#